data_AF-A0A2N1ZE79-F1
#
_entry.id   AF-A0A2N1ZE79-F1
#
_cell.length_a   1.000
_cell.length_b   1.000
_cell.length_c   1.000
_cell.angle_alpha   90.00
_cell.angle_beta   90.00
_cell.angle_gamma   90.00
#
_symmetry.space_group_name_H-M   'P 1'
#
loop_
_entity.id
_entity.type
_entity.pdbx_description
1 polymer ?
#
loop_
_entity_poly.entity_id
_entity_poly.type
_entity_poly.pdbx_seq_one_letter_code
_entity_poly.pdbx_strand_id
1 'polypeptide(L)'
;MRLTCPCCSEQFPFEAGLADDEGKQLAALFADLPPKLGKAVLSYLRLFSPPKRSLKMGKAIRLVGELKHMVNEGSVTRDARTTDRRQASPALWVAGIEQMIVQREKLTLPLETHHYLRAVVYGIAGDAAAVQALAPRSTKAAAAEQAYRNERYYQIKNDLRLKLITQEEADKRLQELA
;
A
#
# COMPACT_ATOMS: atom_id res chain seq x y z
N MET A 1 13.77 10.72 -20.45
CA MET A 1 13.17 9.35 -20.57
C MET A 1 11.73 9.49 -21.05
N ARG A 2 11.09 8.44 -21.61
CA ARG A 2 9.68 8.53 -22.07
C ARG A 2 8.78 7.56 -21.30
N LEU A 3 7.58 8.03 -20.96
CA LEU A 3 6.52 7.20 -20.39
C LEU A 3 5.46 6.93 -21.45
N THR A 4 4.92 5.70 -21.46
CA THR A 4 3.78 5.31 -22.30
C THR A 4 2.55 5.19 -21.43
N CYS A 5 1.48 5.92 -21.78
CA CYS A 5 0.20 5.83 -21.10
C CYS A 5 -0.41 4.43 -21.30
N PRO A 6 -0.68 3.63 -20.25
CA PRO A 6 -1.27 2.30 -20.40
C PRO A 6 -2.75 2.34 -20.83
N CYS A 7 -3.39 3.51 -20.87
CA CYS A 7 -4.80 3.65 -21.24
C CYS A 7 -5.01 4.02 -22.71
N CYS A 8 -4.10 4.80 -23.32
CA CYS A 8 -4.23 5.28 -24.70
C CYS A 8 -2.95 5.14 -25.54
N SER A 9 -1.88 4.58 -24.98
CA SER A 9 -0.58 4.40 -25.63
C SER A 9 0.15 5.68 -26.04
N GLU A 10 -0.37 6.86 -25.67
CA GLU A 10 0.30 8.15 -25.87
C GLU A 10 1.62 8.20 -25.12
N GLN A 11 2.65 8.78 -25.73
CA GLN A 11 3.98 8.89 -25.14
C GLN A 11 4.30 10.32 -24.76
N PHE A 12 4.80 10.53 -23.55
CA PHE A 12 5.24 11.86 -23.10
C PHE A 12 6.60 11.81 -22.41
N PRO A 13 7.41 12.89 -22.50
CA PRO A 13 8.67 12.97 -21.79
C PRO A 13 8.42 12.95 -20.28
N PHE A 14 9.17 12.12 -19.56
CA PHE A 14 9.03 11.94 -18.12
C PHE A 14 9.12 13.28 -17.37
N GLU A 15 10.00 14.17 -17.84
CA GLU A 15 10.26 15.47 -17.25
C GLU A 15 9.02 16.39 -17.31
N ALA A 16 8.15 16.24 -18.32
CA ALA A 16 6.93 17.05 -18.43
C ALA A 16 5.90 16.71 -17.36
N GLY A 17 5.82 15.44 -16.93
CA GLY A 17 4.95 15.04 -15.83
C GLY A 17 5.39 15.58 -14.47
N LEU A 18 6.70 15.88 -14.32
CA LEU A 18 7.30 16.43 -13.12
C LEU A 18 7.51 17.95 -13.17
N ALA A 19 7.29 18.60 -14.31
CA ALA A 19 7.47 20.05 -14.42
C ALA A 19 6.36 20.82 -13.68
N ASP A 20 5.15 20.26 -13.68
CA ASP A 20 3.95 20.84 -13.05
C ASP A 20 4.01 20.79 -11.52
N ASP A 21 3.76 21.93 -10.86
CA ASP A 21 3.86 22.04 -9.40
C ASP A 21 2.76 21.25 -8.68
N GLU A 22 1.53 21.22 -9.22
CA GLU A 22 0.46 20.39 -8.68
C GLU A 22 0.79 18.90 -8.85
N GLY A 23 1.39 18.52 -9.98
CA GLY A 23 1.91 17.18 -10.23
C GLY A 23 2.98 16.75 -9.22
N LYS A 24 3.95 17.61 -8.92
CA LYS A 24 4.97 17.35 -7.89
C LYS A 24 4.34 17.19 -6.51
N GLN A 25 3.40 18.05 -6.15
CA GLN A 25 2.71 17.98 -4.86
C GLN A 25 1.92 16.68 -4.72
N LEU A 26 1.21 16.27 -5.77
CA LEU A 26 0.50 14.99 -5.77
C LEU A 26 1.48 13.81 -5.65
N ALA A 27 2.59 13.84 -6.41
CA ALA A 27 3.62 12.80 -6.33
C ALA A 27 4.21 12.67 -4.92
N ALA A 28 4.47 13.80 -4.24
CA ALA A 28 4.94 13.81 -2.86
C ALA A 28 3.93 13.17 -1.89
N LEU A 29 2.63 13.41 -2.08
CA LEU A 29 1.59 12.75 -1.28
C LEU A 29 1.61 11.23 -1.45
N PHE A 30 1.81 10.74 -2.68
CA PHE A 30 1.89 9.30 -2.96
C PHE A 30 3.17 8.66 -2.45
N ALA A 31 4.29 9.38 -2.45
CA ALA A 31 5.58 8.87 -1.97
C ALA A 31 5.54 8.43 -0.50
N ASP A 32 4.72 9.09 0.31
CA ASP A 32 4.56 8.77 1.74
C ASP A 32 3.58 7.61 2.00
N LEU A 33 2.83 7.17 0.99
CA LEU A 33 1.83 6.10 1.18
C LEU A 33 2.49 4.71 1.08
N PRO A 34 2.03 3.73 1.87
CA PRO A 34 2.38 2.34 1.64
C PRO A 34 2.10 1.93 0.18
N PRO A 35 2.99 1.19 -0.51
CA PRO A 35 2.88 0.96 -1.95
C PRO A 35 1.53 0.36 -2.41
N LYS A 36 0.98 -0.58 -1.62
CA LYS A 36 -0.34 -1.17 -1.91
C LYS A 36 -1.47 -0.13 -1.80
N LEU A 37 -1.39 0.74 -0.80
CA LEU A 37 -2.35 1.83 -0.63
C LEU A 37 -2.24 2.85 -1.77
N GLY A 38 -1.02 3.27 -2.13
CA GLY A 38 -0.81 4.16 -3.28
C GLY A 38 -1.44 3.61 -4.57
N LYS A 39 -1.22 2.32 -4.88
CA LYS A 39 -1.85 1.68 -6.05
C LYS A 39 -3.37 1.69 -5.97
N ALA A 40 -3.96 1.35 -4.83
CA ALA A 40 -5.41 1.37 -4.63
C ALA A 40 -5.98 2.79 -4.80
N VAL A 41 -5.31 3.79 -4.25
CA VAL A 41 -5.72 5.20 -4.32
C VAL A 41 -5.72 5.73 -5.76
N LEU A 42 -4.75 5.35 -6.60
CA LEU A 42 -4.76 5.74 -8.03
C LEU A 42 -6.02 5.27 -8.75
N SER A 43 -6.45 4.03 -8.51
CA SER A 43 -7.69 3.49 -9.06
C SER A 43 -8.93 4.15 -8.45
N TYR A 44 -8.88 4.44 -7.14
CA TYR A 44 -9.96 5.10 -6.41
C TYR A 44 -10.24 6.52 -6.91
N LEU A 45 -9.22 7.30 -7.24
CA LEU A 45 -9.38 8.67 -7.77
C LEU A 45 -10.23 8.72 -9.04
N ARG A 46 -10.26 7.62 -9.83
CA ARG A 46 -11.12 7.53 -11.02
C ARG A 46 -12.62 7.58 -10.69
N LEU A 47 -13.02 7.23 -9.47
CA LEU A 47 -14.41 7.34 -9.01
C LEU A 47 -14.85 8.80 -8.79
N PHE A 48 -13.92 9.75 -8.72
CA PHE A 48 -14.21 11.19 -8.58
C PHE A 48 -14.17 11.96 -9.91
N SER A 49 -13.75 11.28 -10.99
CA SER A 49 -13.66 11.87 -12.33
C SER A 49 -15.04 11.95 -12.99
N PRO A 50 -15.44 13.11 -13.53
CA PRO A 50 -16.63 13.21 -14.35
C PRO A 50 -16.54 12.34 -15.62
N PRO A 51 -17.67 11.90 -16.20
CA PRO A 51 -17.65 10.99 -17.36
C PRO A 51 -16.88 11.51 -18.58
N LYS A 52 -16.90 12.84 -18.79
CA LYS A 52 -16.33 13.51 -19.97
C LYS A 52 -15.08 14.36 -19.67
N ARG A 53 -14.60 14.38 -18.42
CA ARG A 53 -13.50 15.26 -18.01
C ARG A 53 -12.53 14.55 -17.08
N SER A 54 -11.26 14.92 -17.15
CA SER A 54 -10.26 14.49 -16.18
C SER A 54 -10.53 15.12 -14.80
N LEU A 55 -10.11 14.42 -13.75
CA LEU A 55 -10.07 14.97 -12.41
C LEU A 55 -9.05 16.10 -12.38
N LYS A 56 -9.46 17.28 -11.89
CA LYS A 56 -8.53 18.41 -11.68
C LYS A 56 -7.47 18.04 -10.65
N MET A 57 -6.22 18.42 -10.90
CA MET A 57 -5.10 18.01 -10.04
C MET A 57 -5.23 18.57 -8.61
N GLY A 58 -5.60 19.84 -8.45
CA GLY A 58 -5.97 20.39 -7.13
C GLY A 58 -7.05 19.61 -6.37
N LYS A 59 -8.07 19.05 -7.05
CA LYS A 59 -9.08 18.19 -6.41
C LYS A 59 -8.46 16.83 -6.00
N ALA A 60 -7.60 16.26 -6.84
CA ALA A 60 -6.88 15.03 -6.51
C ALA A 60 -5.97 15.21 -5.29
N ILE A 61 -5.19 16.30 -5.22
CA ILE A 61 -4.33 16.63 -4.07
C ILE A 61 -5.16 16.71 -2.79
N ARG A 62 -6.28 17.43 -2.81
CA ARG A 62 -7.18 17.54 -1.65
C ARG A 62 -7.68 16.17 -1.20
N LEU A 63 -8.20 15.36 -2.12
CA LEU A 63 -8.75 14.03 -1.81
C LEU A 63 -7.67 13.08 -1.25
N VAL A 64 -6.47 13.06 -1.84
CA VAL A 64 -5.37 12.21 -1.35
C VAL A 64 -4.89 12.70 0.02
N GLY A 65 -4.81 14.01 0.24
CA GLY A 65 -4.46 14.59 1.54
C GLY A 65 -5.46 14.24 2.65
N GLU A 66 -6.76 14.40 2.37
CA GLU A 66 -7.84 14.00 3.29
C GLU A 66 -7.78 12.50 3.61
N LEU A 67 -7.61 11.66 2.57
CA LEU A 67 -7.49 10.21 2.77
C LEU A 67 -6.27 9.82 3.58
N LYS A 68 -5.11 10.42 3.29
CA LYS A 68 -3.87 10.19 4.04
C LYS A 68 -4.05 10.54 5.52
N HIS A 69 -4.72 11.66 5.83
CA HIS A 69 -5.05 12.03 7.20
C HIS A 69 -5.88 10.93 7.90
N MET A 70 -6.97 10.48 7.28
CA MET A 70 -7.83 9.44 7.85
C MET A 70 -7.12 8.10 8.04
N VAL A 71 -6.22 7.73 7.12
CA VAL A 71 -5.40 6.52 7.25
C VAL A 71 -4.41 6.65 8.41
N ASN A 72 -3.77 7.82 8.55
CA ASN A 72 -2.78 8.10 9.59
C ASN A 72 -3.40 8.20 11.00
N GLU A 73 -4.69 8.53 11.12
CA GLU A 73 -5.41 8.44 12.39
C GLU A 73 -5.44 7.01 12.97
N GLY A 74 -5.15 5.98 12.16
CA GLY A 74 -5.10 4.57 12.59
C GLY A 74 -6.45 4.01 13.03
N SER A 75 -7.52 4.77 12.82
CA SER A 75 -8.86 4.46 13.29
C SER A 75 -9.92 5.09 12.40
N VAL A 76 -11.13 4.53 12.44
CA VAL A 76 -12.24 4.96 11.60
C VAL A 76 -13.52 5.06 12.42
N THR A 77 -14.28 6.10 12.16
CA THR A 77 -15.67 6.27 12.59
C THR A 77 -16.58 6.25 11.37
N ARG A 78 -17.79 5.71 11.51
CA ARG A 78 -18.74 5.60 10.39
C ARG A 78 -19.09 6.97 9.82
N ASP A 79 -19.34 7.94 10.68
CA ASP A 79 -19.62 9.33 10.34
C ASP A 79 -19.10 10.28 11.45
N ALA A 80 -19.34 11.59 11.30
CA ALA A 80 -18.89 12.59 12.28
C ALA A 80 -19.67 12.57 13.61
N ARG A 81 -20.83 11.90 13.67
CA ARG A 81 -21.71 11.86 14.85
C ARG A 81 -21.50 10.58 15.67
N THR A 82 -20.87 9.58 15.07
CA THR A 82 -20.58 8.28 15.68
C THR A 82 -19.40 8.42 16.64
N THR A 83 -19.63 8.08 17.91
CA THR A 83 -18.60 8.02 18.96
C THR A 83 -17.82 6.70 18.96
N ASP A 84 -18.39 5.63 18.38
CA ASP A 84 -17.70 4.34 18.21
C ASP A 84 -16.58 4.48 17.17
N ARG A 85 -15.34 4.23 17.61
CA ARG A 85 -14.12 4.35 16.82
C ARG A 85 -13.45 2.99 16.77
N ARG A 86 -13.24 2.48 15.55
CA ARG A 86 -12.65 1.16 15.30
C ARG A 86 -11.22 1.31 14.79
N GLN A 87 -10.34 0.37 15.13
CA GLN A 87 -8.99 0.37 14.59
C GLN A 87 -9.03 0.11 13.08
N ALA A 88 -8.28 0.91 12.32
CA ALA A 88 -8.27 0.86 10.87
C ALA A 88 -6.82 0.90 10.36
N SER A 89 -6.26 -0.28 10.09
CA SER A 89 -4.96 -0.39 9.44
C SER A 89 -5.02 0.05 7.97
N PRO A 90 -3.89 0.45 7.35
CA PRO A 90 -3.84 0.75 5.92
C PRO A 90 -4.37 -0.38 5.02
N ALA A 91 -4.27 -1.64 5.46
CA ALA A 91 -4.80 -2.80 4.72
C ALA A 91 -6.34 -2.80 4.65
N LEU A 92 -7.02 -2.32 5.69
CA LEU A 92 -8.48 -2.19 5.69
C LEU A 92 -8.95 -1.10 4.72
N TRP A 93 -8.19 0.00 4.61
CA TRP A 93 -8.46 1.04 3.62
C TRP A 93 -8.27 0.55 2.18
N VAL A 94 -7.22 -0.25 1.93
CA VAL A 94 -7.03 -0.92 0.63
C VAL A 94 -8.23 -1.82 0.30
N ALA A 95 -8.63 -2.69 1.23
CA ALA A 95 -9.76 -3.58 1.03
C ALA A 95 -11.08 -2.82 0.76
N GLY A 96 -11.33 -1.73 1.50
CA GLY A 96 -12.51 -0.89 1.29
C GLY A 96 -12.50 -0.20 -0.08
N ILE A 97 -11.34 0.30 -0.52
CA ILE A 97 -11.18 0.88 -1.86
C ILE A 97 -11.42 -0.17 -2.94
N GLU A 98 -10.82 -1.34 -2.81
CA GLU A 98 -10.97 -2.45 -3.77
C GLU A 98 -12.42 -2.90 -3.86
N GLN A 99 -13.12 -3.03 -2.73
CA GLN A 99 -14.55 -3.33 -2.70
C GLN A 99 -15.38 -2.28 -3.46
N MET A 100 -15.10 -0.99 -3.28
CA MET A 100 -15.79 0.08 -4.01
C MET A 100 -15.51 0.02 -5.52
N ILE A 101 -14.29 -0.31 -5.91
CA ILE A 101 -13.92 -0.45 -7.33
C ILE A 101 -14.65 -1.63 -7.97
N VAL A 102 -14.75 -2.77 -7.28
CA VAL A 102 -15.52 -3.93 -7.75
C VAL A 102 -17.02 -3.58 -7.88
N GLN A 103 -17.55 -2.81 -6.95
CA GLN A 103 -18.97 -2.40 -6.93
C GLN A 103 -19.25 -1.13 -7.72
N ARG A 104 -18.32 -0.69 -8.59
CA ARG A 104 -18.38 0.59 -9.31
C ARG A 104 -19.71 0.85 -10.01
N GLU A 105 -20.29 -0.17 -10.64
CA GLU A 105 -21.54 -0.05 -11.40
C GLU A 105 -22.76 0.25 -10.51
N LYS A 106 -22.68 -0.06 -9.22
CA LYS A 106 -23.73 0.21 -8.23
C LYS A 106 -23.57 1.59 -7.57
N LEU A 107 -22.50 2.33 -7.88
CA LEU A 107 -22.22 3.65 -7.31
C LEU A 107 -22.77 4.76 -8.19
N THR A 108 -23.31 5.80 -7.56
CA THR A 108 -23.60 7.06 -8.24
C THR A 108 -22.31 7.86 -8.36
N LEU A 109 -21.81 8.02 -9.59
CA LEU A 109 -20.56 8.72 -9.90
C LEU A 109 -20.82 10.07 -10.59
N PRO A 110 -19.94 11.08 -10.43
CA PRO A 110 -18.70 11.04 -9.65
C PRO A 110 -18.95 11.14 -8.14
N LEU A 111 -18.06 10.54 -7.36
CA LEU A 111 -18.02 10.77 -5.92
C LEU A 111 -17.62 12.22 -5.60
N GLU A 112 -18.14 12.73 -4.49
CA GLU A 112 -17.83 14.07 -3.99
C GLU A 112 -16.87 14.05 -2.80
N THR A 113 -17.02 13.06 -1.93
CA THR A 113 -16.32 12.94 -0.63
C THR A 113 -15.97 11.48 -0.32
N HIS A 114 -15.23 11.27 0.78
CA HIS A 114 -14.85 9.94 1.27
C HIS A 114 -15.88 9.29 2.22
N HIS A 115 -17.06 9.88 2.42
CA HIS A 115 -18.03 9.39 3.42
C HIS A 115 -18.42 7.93 3.21
N TYR A 116 -18.65 7.52 1.96
CA TYR A 116 -18.99 6.14 1.66
C TYR A 116 -17.80 5.19 1.92
N LEU A 117 -16.58 5.57 1.54
CA LEU A 117 -15.38 4.79 1.84
C LEU A 117 -15.22 4.58 3.35
N ARG A 118 -15.40 5.64 4.16
CA ARG A 118 -15.37 5.53 5.62
C ARG A 118 -16.38 4.53 6.15
N ALA A 119 -17.61 4.57 5.65
CA ALA A 119 -18.65 3.62 6.05
C ALA A 119 -18.29 2.16 5.68
N VAL A 120 -17.73 1.94 4.49
CA VAL A 120 -17.25 0.61 4.07
C VAL A 120 -16.12 0.12 4.99
N VAL A 121 -15.07 0.94 5.19
CA VAL A 121 -13.92 0.58 6.03
C VAL A 121 -14.34 0.34 7.48
N TYR A 122 -15.27 1.14 8.00
CA TYR A 122 -15.86 0.93 9.33
C TYR A 122 -16.61 -0.40 9.45
N GLY A 123 -17.31 -0.81 8.38
CA GLY A 123 -17.96 -2.11 8.29
C GLY A 123 -16.96 -3.25 8.35
N ILE A 124 -15.91 -3.20 7.52
CA ILE A 124 -14.84 -4.21 7.50
C ILE A 124 -14.12 -4.27 8.85
N ALA A 125 -13.84 -3.12 9.47
CA ALA A 125 -13.21 -3.04 10.79
C ALA A 125 -14.07 -3.62 11.92
N GLY A 126 -15.39 -3.80 11.70
CA GLY A 126 -16.28 -4.48 12.63
C GLY A 126 -16.34 -5.99 12.47
N ASP A 127 -15.83 -6.53 11.36
CA ASP A 127 -15.81 -7.95 11.09
C ASP A 127 -14.45 -8.52 11.52
N ALA A 128 -14.43 -9.20 12.66
CA ALA A 128 -13.22 -9.80 13.22
C ALA A 128 -12.54 -10.79 12.25
N ALA A 129 -13.31 -11.53 11.45
CA ALA A 129 -12.76 -12.47 10.48
C ALA A 129 -12.07 -11.71 9.33
N ALA A 130 -12.68 -10.64 8.83
CA ALA A 130 -12.08 -9.80 7.80
C ALA A 130 -10.81 -9.09 8.30
N VAL A 131 -10.85 -8.55 9.52
CA VAL A 131 -9.67 -7.93 10.16
C VAL A 131 -8.54 -8.94 10.32
N GLN A 132 -8.84 -10.15 10.80
CA GLN A 132 -7.83 -11.20 10.98
C GLN A 132 -7.22 -11.66 9.64
N ALA A 133 -8.02 -11.75 8.57
CA ALA A 133 -7.54 -12.12 7.25
C ALA A 133 -6.61 -11.07 6.62
N LEU A 134 -6.86 -9.79 6.93
CA LEU A 134 -6.08 -8.64 6.45
C LEU A 134 -4.94 -8.24 7.38
N ALA A 135 -4.85 -8.87 8.56
CA ALA A 135 -3.73 -8.68 9.46
C ALA A 135 -2.43 -9.05 8.72
N PRO A 136 -1.34 -8.27 8.90
CA PRO A 136 -0.07 -8.65 8.32
C PRO A 136 0.28 -10.05 8.79
N ARG A 137 0.53 -10.96 7.85
CA ARG A 137 1.13 -12.26 8.18
C ARG A 137 2.39 -11.95 8.98
N SER A 138 2.40 -12.41 10.23
CA SER A 138 3.48 -12.18 11.17
C SER A 138 4.83 -12.38 10.47
N THR A 139 5.58 -11.29 10.32
CA THR A 139 6.96 -11.31 9.79
C THR A 139 7.88 -12.13 10.68
N LYS A 140 7.43 -12.59 11.86
CA LYS A 140 8.19 -13.50 12.72
C LYS A 140 8.62 -14.78 12.00
N ALA A 141 7.84 -15.30 11.05
CA ALA A 141 8.25 -16.51 10.32
C ALA A 141 9.46 -16.21 9.40
N ALA A 142 9.37 -15.14 8.60
CA ALA A 142 10.48 -14.69 7.74
C ALA A 142 11.69 -14.19 8.54
N ALA A 143 11.45 -13.50 9.67
CA ALA A 143 12.51 -13.02 10.56
C ALA A 143 13.19 -14.16 11.33
N ALA A 144 12.44 -15.20 11.73
CA ALA A 144 13.00 -16.40 12.35
C ALA A 144 13.81 -17.22 11.34
N GLU A 145 13.35 -17.33 10.10
CA GLU A 145 14.10 -17.99 9.03
C GLU A 145 15.40 -17.24 8.71
N GLN A 146 15.35 -15.90 8.63
CA GLN A 146 16.54 -15.07 8.45
C GLN A 146 17.50 -15.17 9.64
N ALA A 147 16.98 -15.19 10.88
CA ALA A 147 17.78 -15.36 12.09
C ALA A 147 18.49 -16.72 12.12
N TYR A 148 17.78 -17.80 11.76
CA TYR A 148 18.35 -19.15 11.65
C TYR A 148 19.45 -19.22 10.59
N ARG A 149 19.21 -18.64 9.39
CA ARG A 149 20.23 -18.58 8.32
C ARG A 149 21.48 -17.83 8.77
N ASN A 150 21.31 -16.68 9.44
CA ASN A 150 22.41 -15.89 9.97
C ASN A 150 23.19 -16.66 11.05
N GLU A 151 22.49 -17.30 11.99
CA GLU A 151 23.12 -18.10 13.05
C GLU A 151 23.95 -19.26 12.47
N ARG A 152 23.39 -20.00 11.51
CA ARG A 152 24.09 -21.07 10.80
C ARG A 152 25.31 -20.58 10.04
N TYR A 153 25.21 -19.42 9.38
CA TYR A 153 26.34 -18.79 8.68
C TYR A 153 27.50 -18.48 9.63
N TYR A 154 27.21 -17.88 10.79
CA TYR A 154 28.23 -17.57 11.79
C TYR A 154 28.85 -18.81 12.42
N GLN A 155 28.06 -19.88 12.63
CA GLN A 155 28.57 -21.17 13.11
C GLN A 155 29.59 -21.76 12.12
N ILE A 156 29.24 -21.86 10.82
CA ILE A 156 30.15 -22.40 9.79
C ILE A 156 31.43 -21.58 9.70
N LYS A 157 31.33 -20.25 9.72
CA LYS A 157 32.51 -19.37 9.71
C LYS A 157 33.39 -19.55 10.93
N ASN A 158 32.80 -19.76 12.11
CA ASN A 158 33.56 -19.96 13.34
C ASN A 158 34.25 -21.33 13.34
N ASP A 159 33.58 -22.38 12.87
CA ASP A 159 34.15 -23.72 12.73
C ASP A 159 35.34 -23.73 11.76
N LEU A 160 35.23 -23.03 10.63
CA LEU A 160 36.33 -22.84 9.69
C LEU A 160 37.50 -22.07 10.34
N ARG A 161 37.20 -20.99 11.08
CA ARG A 161 38.22 -20.20 11.81
C ARG A 161 38.96 -21.03 12.86
N LEU A 162 38.25 -21.93 13.54
CA LEU A 162 38.79 -22.86 14.54
C LEU A 162 39.44 -24.10 13.89
N LYS A 163 39.45 -24.20 12.56
CA LYS A 163 39.96 -25.34 11.77
C LYS A 163 39.28 -26.67 12.11
N LEU A 164 38.01 -26.62 12.52
CA LEU A 164 37.17 -27.79 12.77
C LEU A 164 36.59 -28.40 11.48
N ILE A 165 36.58 -27.63 10.40
CA ILE A 165 36.14 -28.03 9.05
C ILE A 165 37.09 -27.47 8.00
N THR A 166 37.11 -28.08 6.81
CA THR A 166 37.91 -27.59 5.67
C THR A 166 37.20 -26.46 4.93
N GLN A 167 37.96 -25.73 4.10
CA GLN A 167 37.40 -24.66 3.26
C GLN A 167 36.34 -25.21 2.29
N GLU A 168 36.58 -26.37 1.68
CA GLU A 168 35.64 -27.02 0.76
C GLU A 168 34.34 -27.45 1.47
N GLU A 169 34.43 -27.92 2.71
CA GLU A 169 33.27 -28.27 3.53
C GLU A 169 32.47 -27.04 3.97
N ALA A 170 33.15 -25.95 4.32
CA ALA A 170 32.49 -24.69 4.65
C ALA A 170 31.72 -24.12 3.44
N ASP A 171 32.34 -24.13 2.26
CA ASP A 171 31.74 -23.62 1.03
C ASP A 171 30.51 -24.44 0.61
N LYS A 172 30.58 -25.78 0.75
CA LYS A 172 29.43 -26.66 0.52
C LYS A 172 28.26 -26.37 1.47
N ARG A 173 28.53 -26.22 2.77
CA ARG A 173 27.50 -25.90 3.78
C ARG A 173 26.90 -24.50 3.59
N LEU A 174 27.68 -23.55 3.10
CA LEU A 174 27.19 -22.21 2.76
C LEU A 174 26.31 -22.21 1.51
N GLN A 175 26.62 -23.04 0.51
CA GLN A 175 25.78 -23.24 -0.67
C GLN A 175 24.43 -23.88 -0.31
N GLU A 176 24.39 -24.76 0.69
CA GLU A 176 23.15 -25.36 1.20
C GLU A 176 22.26 -24.37 2.00
N LEU A 177 22.80 -23.23 2.43
CA LEU A 177 22.08 -22.18 3.18
C LEU A 177 21.55 -21.03 2.30
N ALA A 178 21.99 -20.95 1.04
CA ALA A 178 21.58 -19.94 0.06
C ALA A 178 20.15 -20.22 -0.45
#